data_AF-A0A0D3LLV8-F1
#
_entry.id   AF-A0A0D3LLV8-F1
#
_cell.length_a   1.000
_cell.length_b   1.000
_cell.length_c   1.000
_cell.angle_alpha   90.00
_cell.angle_beta   90.00
_cell.angle_gamma   90.00
#
_symmetry.space_group_name_H-M   'P 1'
#
loop_
_entity.id
_entity.type
_entity.pdbx_description
1 polymer ?
#
loop_
_entity_poly.entity_id
_entity_poly.type
_entity_poly.pdbx_seq_one_letter_code
_entity_poly.pdbx_strand_id
1 'polypeptide(L)'
;MKKLNLILAIMVAPCLAMAQNELTIEQVGSELVTEIEQTGNNNLLDVSQRGTTQMVQVMQSGNGNWAYQDQEGNSNGINLVQSGSGNYTMQFQGGEFNTANIDQVGSNGYVYIEQFGTSNIAEANQLEGTMSGSLEQFQWGDLNIASVEQVEGMDNVAWQGQYGDQNWAEAFQMGNRLWAVQYQEGILNTSAIAQYGSDQWGEIEQYGNNNIGAIGQVGTNHLGYIGQWGNGNTAAILQTGSGKTAIVTQVGNNNIIGIVQ
;
A
#
# COMPACT_ATOMS: atom_id res chain seq x y z
N MET A 1 -24.54 -21.77 38.49
CA MET A 1 -23.96 -21.61 37.14
C MET A 1 -22.67 -20.81 37.29
N LYS A 2 -21.57 -21.38 36.81
CA LYS A 2 -20.19 -20.95 37.08
C LYS A 2 -19.91 -19.61 36.40
N LYS A 3 -19.36 -18.63 37.12
CA LYS A 3 -18.69 -17.47 36.52
C LYS A 3 -17.33 -17.97 36.02
N LEU A 4 -17.15 -18.04 34.70
CA LEU A 4 -15.87 -18.34 34.08
C LEU A 4 -15.10 -17.02 34.02
N ASN A 5 -14.18 -16.83 34.96
CA ASN A 5 -13.23 -15.73 34.89
C ASN A 5 -12.19 -16.11 33.82
N LEU A 6 -12.18 -15.39 32.71
CA LEU A 6 -11.14 -15.51 31.69
C LEU A 6 -9.85 -14.92 32.28
N ILE A 7 -8.89 -15.79 32.55
CA ILE A 7 -7.54 -15.41 32.99
C ILE A 7 -6.75 -15.06 31.74
N LEU A 8 -6.45 -13.77 31.58
CA LEU A 8 -5.50 -13.26 30.60
C LEU A 8 -4.11 -13.74 30.99
N ALA A 9 -3.58 -14.74 30.28
CA ALA A 9 -2.22 -15.23 30.47
C ALA A 9 -1.25 -14.34 29.69
N ILE A 10 -0.75 -13.28 30.34
CA ILE A 10 0.43 -12.56 29.85
C ILE A 10 1.64 -13.43 30.17
N MET A 11 2.19 -14.13 29.18
CA MET A 11 3.52 -14.73 29.29
C MET A 11 4.56 -13.63 29.11
N VAL A 12 4.97 -13.01 30.22
CA VAL A 12 6.24 -12.27 30.27
C VAL A 12 7.35 -13.29 30.51
N ALA A 13 8.19 -13.52 29.51
CA ALA A 13 9.47 -14.22 29.70
C ALA A 13 10.53 -13.17 30.10
N PRO A 14 11.14 -13.25 31.29
CA PRO A 14 12.27 -12.38 31.64
C PRO A 14 13.60 -13.13 31.46
N CYS A 15 14.59 -12.51 30.80
CA CYS A 15 15.98 -12.44 31.27
C CYS A 15 16.89 -11.63 30.32
N LEU A 16 17.28 -10.44 30.77
CA LEU A 16 18.52 -9.67 30.55
C LEU A 16 19.38 -9.88 29.27
N ALA A 17 19.39 -8.88 28.38
CA ALA A 17 20.54 -7.98 28.08
C ALA A 17 20.28 -7.11 26.82
N MET A 18 20.15 -5.79 27.01
CA MET A 18 20.29 -4.69 26.02
C MET A 18 19.63 -4.85 24.62
N ALA A 19 18.32 -4.61 24.53
CA ALA A 19 17.61 -4.07 23.35
C ALA A 19 16.22 -3.57 23.82
N GLN A 20 15.91 -2.27 23.69
CA GLN A 20 14.58 -1.72 24.06
C GLN A 20 13.65 -1.80 22.86
N ASN A 21 12.84 -2.84 22.72
CA ASN A 21 11.69 -2.83 21.81
C ASN A 21 10.42 -2.62 22.64
N GLU A 22 9.48 -1.81 22.15
CA GLU A 22 8.21 -1.53 22.80
C GLU A 22 7.06 -2.10 21.96
N LEU A 23 6.18 -2.84 22.62
CA LEU A 23 5.05 -3.54 22.01
C LEU A 23 3.78 -3.27 22.82
N THR A 24 2.77 -2.69 22.19
CA THR A 24 1.42 -2.53 22.74
C THR A 24 0.43 -3.29 21.87
N ILE A 25 -0.45 -4.07 22.51
CA ILE A 25 -1.52 -4.82 21.83
C ILE A 25 -2.83 -4.59 22.59
N GLU A 26 -3.84 -4.07 21.91
CA GLU A 26 -5.23 -4.00 22.38
C GLU A 26 -6.11 -4.92 21.55
N GLN A 27 -6.83 -5.83 22.20
CA GLN A 27 -7.70 -6.82 21.56
C GLN A 27 -9.09 -6.82 22.19
N VAL A 28 -10.11 -6.55 21.39
CA VAL A 28 -11.51 -6.56 21.81
C VAL A 28 -12.33 -7.38 20.81
N GLY A 29 -12.59 -8.65 21.12
CA GLY A 29 -13.21 -9.54 20.13
C GLY A 29 -13.19 -11.02 20.47
N SER A 30 -13.48 -11.85 19.47
CA SER A 30 -13.33 -13.31 19.52
C SER A 30 -12.53 -13.82 18.32
N GLU A 31 -11.71 -14.85 18.51
CA GLU A 31 -10.88 -15.47 17.45
C GLU A 31 -9.81 -14.53 16.83
N LEU A 32 -9.24 -13.62 17.63
CA LEU A 32 -8.13 -12.77 17.21
C LEU A 32 -6.80 -13.53 17.32
N VAL A 33 -6.00 -13.54 16.25
CA VAL A 33 -4.65 -14.13 16.21
C VAL A 33 -3.65 -13.01 15.95
N THR A 34 -2.66 -12.88 16.83
CA THR A 34 -1.57 -11.93 16.68
C THR A 34 -0.24 -12.66 16.86
N GLU A 35 0.59 -12.67 15.81
CA GLU A 35 1.94 -13.21 15.85
C GLU A 35 2.93 -12.06 15.58
N ILE A 36 3.79 -11.78 16.55
CA ILE A 36 4.72 -10.65 16.49
C ILE A 36 6.12 -11.13 16.79
N GLU A 37 7.05 -10.84 15.89
CA GLU A 37 8.49 -11.06 16.07
C GLU A 37 9.23 -9.73 15.93
N GLN A 38 9.83 -9.23 17.02
CA GLN A 38 10.64 -8.01 17.02
C GLN A 38 12.10 -8.34 17.37
N THR A 39 13.01 -8.06 16.44
CA THR A 39 14.46 -8.23 16.61
C THR A 39 15.20 -6.91 16.34
N GLY A 40 16.30 -6.65 17.07
CA GLY A 40 17.03 -5.37 17.00
C GLY A 40 16.64 -4.37 18.10
N ASN A 41 16.91 -3.07 17.94
CA ASN A 41 16.78 -2.07 19.02
C ASN A 41 15.78 -0.95 18.69
N ASN A 42 15.05 -0.43 19.68
CA ASN A 42 14.16 0.73 19.58
C ASN A 42 13.02 0.56 18.56
N ASN A 43 12.58 -0.67 18.30
CA ASN A 43 11.40 -0.89 17.46
C ASN A 43 10.13 -0.68 18.31
N LEU A 44 9.18 0.08 17.77
CA LEU A 44 7.88 0.35 18.37
C LEU A 44 6.79 -0.31 17.50
N LEU A 45 5.93 -1.09 18.14
CA LEU A 45 4.76 -1.67 17.50
C LEU A 45 3.53 -1.44 18.38
N ASP A 46 2.49 -0.87 17.78
CA ASP A 46 1.17 -0.71 18.39
C ASP A 46 0.11 -1.37 17.49
N VAL A 47 -0.64 -2.31 18.07
CA VAL A 47 -1.66 -3.09 17.37
C VAL A 47 -2.99 -2.99 18.12
N SER A 48 -4.02 -2.47 17.47
CA SER A 48 -5.41 -2.45 17.94
C SER A 48 -6.26 -3.36 17.06
N GLN A 49 -6.97 -4.33 17.66
CA GLN A 49 -7.88 -5.24 16.98
C GLN A 49 -9.26 -5.25 17.65
N ARG A 50 -10.31 -4.91 16.91
CA ARG A 50 -11.69 -4.85 17.40
C ARG A 50 -12.65 -5.58 16.45
N GLY A 51 -13.17 -6.76 16.84
CA GLY A 51 -14.12 -7.53 16.02
C GLY A 51 -13.97 -9.05 16.11
N THR A 52 -14.23 -9.80 15.03
CA THR A 52 -14.15 -11.28 15.05
C THR A 52 -13.22 -11.84 13.98
N THR A 53 -12.46 -12.89 14.33
CA THR A 53 -11.66 -13.70 13.41
C THR A 53 -10.57 -12.92 12.65
N GLN A 54 -9.85 -11.99 13.30
CA GLN A 54 -8.79 -11.18 12.68
C GLN A 54 -7.41 -11.84 12.83
N MET A 55 -6.55 -11.70 11.83
CA MET A 55 -5.16 -12.19 11.86
C MET A 55 -4.20 -11.02 11.63
N VAL A 56 -3.29 -10.82 12.58
CA VAL A 56 -2.16 -9.87 12.46
C VAL A 56 -0.87 -10.65 12.60
N GLN A 57 -0.04 -10.60 11.56
CA GLN A 57 1.34 -11.06 11.61
C GLN A 57 2.26 -9.85 11.40
N VAL A 58 3.17 -9.62 12.34
CA VAL A 58 4.17 -8.55 12.23
C VAL A 58 5.56 -9.08 12.52
N MET A 59 6.46 -8.91 11.56
CA MET A 59 7.88 -9.19 11.73
C MET A 59 8.67 -7.89 11.58
N GLN A 60 9.26 -7.38 12.66
CA GLN A 60 10.12 -6.20 12.64
C GLN A 60 11.56 -6.60 12.98
N SER A 61 12.51 -6.25 12.11
CA SER A 61 13.93 -6.45 12.33
C SER A 61 14.73 -5.17 12.09
N GLY A 62 15.71 -4.87 12.95
CA GLY A 62 16.60 -3.72 12.80
C GLY A 62 16.40 -2.64 13.86
N ASN A 63 16.66 -1.36 13.54
CA ASN A 63 16.75 -0.30 14.55
C ASN A 63 15.74 0.84 14.32
N GLY A 64 14.92 1.17 15.32
CA GLY A 64 14.09 2.37 15.28
C GLY A 64 12.88 2.30 14.34
N ASN A 65 12.39 1.10 14.02
CA ASN A 65 11.23 0.94 13.16
C ASN A 65 9.93 1.15 13.96
N TRP A 66 8.97 1.89 13.40
CA TRP A 66 7.66 2.09 14.01
C TRP A 66 6.58 1.53 13.09
N ALA A 67 5.72 0.65 13.64
CA ALA A 67 4.49 0.24 13.02
C ALA A 67 3.28 0.52 13.92
N TYR A 68 2.22 1.06 13.32
CA TYR A 68 0.90 1.24 13.94
C TYR A 68 -0.15 0.51 13.10
N GLN A 69 -0.98 -0.32 13.74
CA GLN A 69 -2.00 -1.10 13.06
C GLN A 69 -3.33 -1.00 13.82
N ASP A 70 -4.40 -0.66 13.12
CA ASP A 70 -5.76 -0.65 13.67
C ASP A 70 -6.73 -1.40 12.73
N GLN A 71 -7.40 -2.42 13.28
CA GLN A 71 -8.38 -3.24 12.56
C GLN A 71 -9.74 -3.20 13.25
N GLU A 72 -10.76 -2.78 12.53
CA GLU A 72 -12.16 -2.82 12.96
C GLU A 72 -13.00 -3.69 12.00
N GLY A 73 -13.64 -4.75 12.51
CA GLY A 73 -14.56 -5.61 11.73
C GLY A 73 -14.23 -7.10 11.75
N ASN A 74 -14.63 -7.83 10.71
CA ASN A 74 -14.61 -9.31 10.68
C ASN A 74 -13.64 -9.87 9.65
N SER A 75 -12.84 -10.87 10.01
CA SER A 75 -11.98 -11.61 9.05
C SER A 75 -10.97 -10.76 8.25
N ASN A 76 -10.53 -9.62 8.79
CA ASN A 76 -9.47 -8.83 8.17
C ASN A 76 -8.09 -9.46 8.47
N GLY A 77 -7.21 -9.48 7.47
CA GLY A 77 -5.87 -10.05 7.54
C GLY A 77 -4.78 -9.01 7.29
N ILE A 78 -3.76 -9.02 8.15
CA ILE A 78 -2.56 -8.17 8.02
C ILE A 78 -1.33 -9.04 8.08
N ASN A 79 -0.45 -8.84 7.11
CA ASN A 79 0.93 -9.31 7.16
C ASN A 79 1.87 -8.12 6.92
N LEU A 80 2.65 -7.76 7.95
CA LEU A 80 3.66 -6.72 7.87
C LEU A 80 5.04 -7.33 8.13
N VAL A 81 5.93 -7.22 7.15
CA VAL A 81 7.35 -7.51 7.29
C VAL A 81 8.12 -6.20 7.13
N GLN A 82 8.88 -5.81 8.16
CA GLN A 82 9.65 -4.58 8.15
C GLN A 82 11.09 -4.87 8.58
N SER A 83 12.06 -4.53 7.74
CA SER A 83 13.47 -4.73 8.02
C SER A 83 14.30 -3.49 7.71
N GLY A 84 15.27 -3.18 8.56
CA GLY A 84 16.19 -2.04 8.38
C GLY A 84 16.10 -0.98 9.47
N SER A 85 16.17 0.31 9.13
CA SER A 85 16.31 1.38 10.12
C SER A 85 15.37 2.57 9.89
N GLY A 86 14.61 2.96 10.92
CA GLY A 86 13.78 4.17 10.88
C GLY A 86 12.56 4.08 9.95
N ASN A 87 12.12 2.87 9.60
CA ASN A 87 10.96 2.70 8.74
C ASN A 87 9.67 2.97 9.53
N TYR A 88 8.71 3.63 8.89
CA TYR A 88 7.41 3.95 9.46
C TYR A 88 6.30 3.28 8.65
N THR A 89 5.46 2.49 9.32
CA THR A 89 4.27 1.88 8.72
C THR A 89 3.04 2.24 9.52
N MET A 90 1.98 2.64 8.84
CA MET A 90 0.67 2.87 9.44
C MET A 90 -0.40 2.18 8.61
N GLN A 91 -1.26 1.42 9.26
CA GLN A 91 -2.29 0.65 8.57
C GLN A 91 -3.62 0.72 9.30
N PHE A 92 -4.67 1.03 8.55
CA PHE A 92 -6.06 1.05 9.00
C PHE A 92 -6.93 0.17 8.12
N GLN A 93 -7.68 -0.75 8.72
CA GLN A 93 -8.65 -1.59 8.00
C GLN A 93 -10.01 -1.57 8.70
N GLY A 94 -11.04 -1.13 7.98
CA GLY A 94 -12.43 -1.16 8.43
C GLY A 94 -13.29 -2.02 7.51
N GLY A 95 -14.05 -2.98 8.05
CA GLY A 95 -15.01 -3.79 7.29
C GLY A 95 -14.75 -5.29 7.35
N GLU A 96 -15.04 -6.02 6.27
CA GLU A 96 -14.97 -7.49 6.25
C GLU A 96 -14.01 -8.03 5.17
N PHE A 97 -13.20 -9.04 5.51
CA PHE A 97 -12.31 -9.75 4.57
C PHE A 97 -11.26 -8.89 3.84
N ASN A 98 -10.92 -7.71 4.34
CA ASN A 98 -9.84 -6.91 3.76
C ASN A 98 -8.48 -7.55 4.07
N THR A 99 -7.59 -7.56 3.08
CA THR A 99 -6.22 -8.07 3.20
C THR A 99 -5.26 -6.94 2.88
N ALA A 100 -4.28 -6.69 3.75
CA ALA A 100 -3.11 -5.91 3.36
C ALA A 100 -1.81 -6.63 3.68
N ASN A 101 -0.92 -6.62 2.70
CA ASN A 101 0.42 -7.16 2.80
C ASN A 101 1.43 -6.03 2.58
N ILE A 102 2.31 -5.85 3.55
CA ILE A 102 3.36 -4.83 3.50
C ILE A 102 4.70 -5.52 3.69
N ASP A 103 5.60 -5.36 2.72
CA ASP A 103 7.01 -5.74 2.85
C ASP A 103 7.88 -4.48 2.70
N GLN A 104 8.46 -4.00 3.80
CA GLN A 104 9.24 -2.77 3.86
C GLN A 104 10.68 -3.06 4.30
N VAL A 105 11.59 -3.11 3.32
CA VAL A 105 13.02 -3.33 3.48
C VAL A 105 13.77 -2.05 3.13
N GLY A 106 14.54 -1.49 4.07
CA GLY A 106 15.37 -0.31 3.79
C GLY A 106 15.50 0.66 4.96
N SER A 107 15.61 1.95 4.65
CA SER A 107 15.71 3.00 5.70
C SER A 107 14.86 4.22 5.42
N ASN A 108 14.21 4.74 6.46
CA ASN A 108 13.33 5.92 6.43
C ASN A 108 12.18 5.84 5.40
N GLY A 109 11.69 4.64 5.08
CA GLY A 109 10.50 4.49 4.24
C GLY A 109 9.22 4.84 5.01
N TYR A 110 8.23 5.37 4.33
CA TYR A 110 6.87 5.59 4.84
C TYR A 110 5.88 4.75 4.02
N VAL A 111 5.13 3.88 4.70
CA VAL A 111 4.01 3.13 4.11
C VAL A 111 2.75 3.44 4.90
N TYR A 112 1.72 3.89 4.18
CA TYR A 112 0.37 4.11 4.71
C TYR A 112 -0.65 3.33 3.89
N ILE A 113 -1.44 2.49 4.55
CA ILE A 113 -2.54 1.77 3.91
C ILE A 113 -3.83 2.01 4.68
N GLU A 114 -4.88 2.41 3.98
CA GLU A 114 -6.23 2.58 4.51
C GLU A 114 -7.25 1.86 3.61
N GLN A 115 -7.94 0.87 4.17
CA GLN A 115 -8.95 0.09 3.45
C GLN A 115 -10.28 0.11 4.19
N PHE A 116 -11.35 0.53 3.51
CA PHE A 116 -12.72 0.51 4.01
C PHE A 116 -13.64 -0.23 3.05
N GLY A 117 -14.38 -1.23 3.56
CA GLY A 117 -15.36 -2.00 2.79
C GLY A 117 -15.12 -3.51 2.88
N THR A 118 -15.45 -4.24 1.81
CA THR A 118 -15.42 -5.70 1.81
C THR A 118 -14.42 -6.25 0.80
N SER A 119 -13.56 -7.19 1.23
CA SER A 119 -12.64 -7.94 0.34
C SER A 119 -11.68 -7.08 -0.50
N ASN A 120 -11.26 -5.93 0.01
CA ASN A 120 -10.20 -5.14 -0.63
C ASN A 120 -8.83 -5.76 -0.39
N ILE A 121 -7.94 -5.66 -1.38
CA ILE A 121 -6.56 -6.14 -1.31
C ILE A 121 -5.62 -4.97 -1.55
N ALA A 122 -4.72 -4.73 -0.60
CA ALA A 122 -3.65 -3.75 -0.71
C ALA A 122 -2.30 -4.45 -0.55
N GLU A 123 -1.40 -4.24 -1.50
CA GLU A 123 -0.04 -4.77 -1.49
C GLU A 123 0.95 -3.61 -1.61
N ALA A 124 1.86 -3.50 -0.65
CA ALA A 124 2.86 -2.44 -0.60
C ALA A 124 4.25 -3.02 -0.35
N ASN A 125 5.07 -3.06 -1.40
CA ASN A 125 6.42 -3.60 -1.35
C ASN A 125 7.45 -2.48 -1.58
N GLN A 126 8.23 -2.15 -0.56
CA GLN A 126 9.45 -1.34 -0.66
C GLN A 126 10.65 -2.26 -0.45
N LEU A 127 11.32 -2.68 -1.52
CA LEU A 127 12.37 -3.71 -1.48
C LEU A 127 13.76 -3.10 -1.21
N GLU A 128 14.74 -4.00 -0.95
CA GLU A 128 16.12 -3.66 -0.55
C GLU A 128 16.75 -2.56 -1.45
N GLY A 129 17.43 -1.59 -0.83
CA GLY A 129 18.01 -0.44 -1.53
C GLY A 129 17.09 0.78 -1.60
N THR A 130 15.84 0.67 -1.14
CA THR A 130 14.93 1.82 -1.06
C THR A 130 15.28 2.73 0.12
N MET A 131 15.40 4.05 -0.13
CA MET A 131 15.60 5.05 0.91
C MET A 131 14.58 6.20 0.75
N SER A 132 13.96 6.63 1.86
CA SER A 132 13.05 7.78 1.87
C SER A 132 11.86 7.70 0.90
N GLY A 133 11.42 6.50 0.52
CA GLY A 133 10.25 6.30 -0.32
C GLY A 133 8.94 6.47 0.46
N SER A 134 7.93 7.07 -0.16
CA SER A 134 6.57 7.19 0.37
C SER A 134 5.59 6.38 -0.45
N LEU A 135 4.78 5.57 0.21
CA LEU A 135 3.74 4.75 -0.42
C LEU A 135 2.45 4.95 0.37
N GLU A 136 1.42 5.44 -0.31
CA GLU A 136 0.09 5.62 0.27
C GLU A 136 -0.97 4.92 -0.58
N GLN A 137 -1.79 4.08 0.04
CA GLN A 137 -2.89 3.37 -0.60
C GLN A 137 -4.20 3.62 0.16
N PHE A 138 -5.23 4.06 -0.56
CA PHE A 138 -6.57 4.29 -0.05
C PHE A 138 -7.58 3.50 -0.89
N GLN A 139 -8.36 2.62 -0.26
CA GLN A 139 -9.38 1.81 -0.94
C GLN A 139 -10.71 1.92 -0.21
N TRP A 140 -11.73 2.45 -0.87
CA TRP A 140 -13.07 2.67 -0.33
C TRP A 140 -14.10 2.00 -1.25
N GLY A 141 -14.72 0.92 -0.78
CA GLY A 141 -15.70 0.13 -1.53
C GLY A 141 -15.39 -1.36 -1.46
N ASP A 142 -15.90 -2.16 -2.40
CA ASP A 142 -15.74 -3.62 -2.37
C ASP A 142 -14.81 -4.13 -3.48
N LEU A 143 -14.01 -5.17 -3.18
CA LEU A 143 -13.18 -5.91 -4.15
C LEU A 143 -12.14 -5.04 -4.90
N ASN A 144 -11.69 -3.93 -4.33
CA ASN A 144 -10.61 -3.14 -4.94
C ASN A 144 -9.24 -3.80 -4.73
N ILE A 145 -8.36 -3.67 -5.71
CA ILE A 145 -6.99 -4.20 -5.69
C ILE A 145 -6.02 -3.04 -5.96
N ALA A 146 -5.14 -2.77 -5.02
CA ALA A 146 -4.10 -1.74 -5.08
C ALA A 146 -2.75 -2.43 -4.81
N SER A 147 -1.81 -2.28 -5.73
CA SER A 147 -0.47 -2.84 -5.58
C SER A 147 0.57 -1.78 -5.94
N VAL A 148 1.54 -1.57 -5.04
CA VAL A 148 2.71 -0.74 -5.31
C VAL A 148 3.96 -1.55 -5.02
N GLU A 149 4.89 -1.55 -5.98
CA GLU A 149 6.23 -2.10 -5.84
C GLU A 149 7.28 -1.02 -6.16
N GLN A 150 8.15 -0.74 -5.18
CA GLN A 150 9.30 0.16 -5.30
C GLN A 150 10.59 -0.64 -5.11
N VAL A 151 11.50 -0.57 -6.09
CA VAL A 151 12.75 -1.35 -6.12
C VAL A 151 13.95 -0.44 -6.36
N GLU A 152 15.00 -0.59 -5.54
CA GLU A 152 16.32 0.05 -5.72
C GLU A 152 16.27 1.58 -5.97
N GLY A 153 15.56 2.32 -5.09
CA GLY A 153 15.26 3.74 -5.34
C GLY A 153 15.30 4.68 -4.14
N MET A 154 15.76 5.92 -4.37
CA MET A 154 15.67 7.02 -3.40
C MET A 154 14.52 7.96 -3.75
N ASP A 155 13.76 8.37 -2.74
CA ASP A 155 12.71 9.40 -2.81
C ASP A 155 11.59 9.10 -3.83
N ASN A 156 11.22 7.82 -4.01
CA ASN A 156 10.07 7.45 -4.83
C ASN A 156 8.77 7.67 -4.07
N VAL A 157 7.76 8.22 -4.75
CA VAL A 157 6.43 8.48 -4.22
C VAL A 157 5.42 7.71 -5.06
N ALA A 158 4.62 6.89 -4.40
CA ALA A 158 3.47 6.23 -4.99
C ALA A 158 2.22 6.55 -4.17
N TRP A 159 1.17 7.00 -4.86
CA TRP A 159 -0.13 7.26 -4.26
C TRP A 159 -1.21 6.56 -5.08
N GLN A 160 -2.04 5.75 -4.44
CA GLN A 160 -3.16 5.06 -5.06
C GLN A 160 -4.44 5.32 -4.28
N GLY A 161 -5.45 5.88 -4.94
CA GLY A 161 -6.79 6.08 -4.39
C GLY A 161 -7.85 5.39 -5.25
N GLN A 162 -8.63 4.49 -4.65
CA GLN A 162 -9.68 3.74 -5.31
C GLN A 162 -11.00 3.93 -4.56
N TYR A 163 -12.00 4.52 -5.23
CA TYR A 163 -13.33 4.78 -4.71
C TYR A 163 -14.36 4.07 -5.59
N GLY A 164 -15.10 3.11 -5.03
CA GLY A 164 -16.07 2.28 -5.75
C GLY A 164 -15.67 0.81 -5.73
N ASP A 165 -16.11 0.02 -6.70
CA ASP A 165 -16.01 -1.44 -6.63
C ASP A 165 -15.15 -2.03 -7.74
N GLN A 166 -14.38 -3.08 -7.42
CA GLN A 166 -13.59 -3.85 -8.40
C GLN A 166 -12.57 -3.01 -9.20
N ASN A 167 -12.07 -1.91 -8.64
CA ASN A 167 -11.01 -1.16 -9.29
C ASN A 167 -9.65 -1.84 -9.08
N TRP A 168 -8.77 -1.76 -10.09
CA TRP A 168 -7.42 -2.31 -10.07
C TRP A 168 -6.40 -1.21 -10.35
N ALA A 169 -5.46 -0.99 -9.43
CA ALA A 169 -4.37 -0.02 -9.55
C ALA A 169 -3.03 -0.70 -9.26
N GLU A 170 -2.09 -0.56 -10.18
CA GLU A 170 -0.74 -1.11 -10.07
C GLU A 170 0.31 -0.03 -10.35
N ALA A 171 1.25 0.17 -9.42
CA ALA A 171 2.40 1.05 -9.62
C ALA A 171 3.70 0.28 -9.43
N PHE A 172 4.58 0.36 -10.42
CA PHE A 172 5.93 -0.20 -10.36
C PHE A 172 6.95 0.91 -10.60
N GLN A 173 7.86 1.11 -9.65
CA GLN A 173 8.88 2.18 -9.70
C GLN A 173 10.27 1.61 -9.43
N MET A 174 11.17 1.71 -10.42
CA MET A 174 12.56 1.27 -10.31
C MET A 174 13.52 2.40 -10.68
N GLY A 175 14.19 2.95 -9.67
CA GLY A 175 15.08 4.11 -9.80
C GLY A 175 14.76 5.23 -8.81
N ASN A 176 15.15 6.48 -9.11
CA ASN A 176 15.14 7.58 -8.11
C ASN A 176 14.21 8.73 -8.47
N ARG A 177 13.53 9.32 -7.48
CA ARG A 177 12.62 10.47 -7.66
C ARG A 177 11.53 10.19 -8.70
N LEU A 178 10.90 9.03 -8.59
CA LEU A 178 9.77 8.62 -9.41
C LEU A 178 8.48 8.96 -8.65
N TRP A 179 7.52 9.57 -9.33
CA TRP A 179 6.22 9.93 -8.77
C TRP A 179 5.12 9.24 -9.59
N ALA A 180 4.33 8.39 -8.92
CA ALA A 180 3.21 7.66 -9.50
C ALA A 180 1.93 8.00 -8.73
N VAL A 181 0.93 8.57 -9.40
CA VAL A 181 -0.41 8.84 -8.84
C VAL A 181 -1.44 8.08 -9.64
N GLN A 182 -2.26 7.28 -8.95
CA GLN A 182 -3.39 6.61 -9.56
C GLN A 182 -4.65 6.93 -8.77
N TYR A 183 -5.61 7.56 -9.43
CA TYR A 183 -6.92 7.85 -8.87
C TYR A 183 -8.01 7.19 -9.71
N GLN A 184 -8.85 6.39 -9.07
CA GLN A 184 -9.95 5.70 -9.73
C GLN A 184 -11.24 5.91 -8.95
N GLU A 185 -12.27 6.43 -9.60
CA GLU A 185 -13.62 6.55 -9.08
C GLU A 185 -14.62 5.83 -10.00
N GLY A 186 -15.29 4.80 -9.47
CA GLY A 186 -16.34 4.04 -10.16
C GLY A 186 -16.13 2.54 -10.09
N ILE A 187 -16.53 1.81 -11.13
CA ILE A 187 -16.54 0.33 -11.13
C ILE A 187 -15.65 -0.24 -12.25
N LEU A 188 -14.85 -1.25 -11.92
CA LEU A 188 -14.03 -1.99 -12.90
C LEU A 188 -13.02 -1.11 -13.66
N ASN A 189 -12.49 -0.05 -13.06
CA ASN A 189 -11.41 0.71 -13.68
C ASN A 189 -10.07 0.01 -13.46
N THR A 190 -9.18 0.04 -14.46
CA THR A 190 -7.84 -0.51 -14.39
C THR A 190 -6.81 0.56 -14.72
N SER A 191 -5.83 0.75 -13.84
CA SER A 191 -4.73 1.70 -14.02
C SER A 191 -3.40 1.03 -13.74
N ALA A 192 -2.40 1.31 -14.57
CA ALA A 192 -1.04 0.81 -14.40
C ALA A 192 -0.01 1.90 -14.67
N ILE A 193 0.93 2.11 -13.75
CA ILE A 193 2.08 3.02 -13.94
C ILE A 193 3.37 2.22 -13.75
N ALA A 194 4.22 2.19 -14.76
CA ALA A 194 5.55 1.58 -14.70
C ALA A 194 6.62 2.62 -15.06
N GLN A 195 7.51 2.91 -14.12
CA GLN A 195 8.55 3.93 -14.23
C GLN A 195 9.94 3.33 -14.00
N TYR A 196 10.83 3.54 -14.96
CA TYR A 196 12.22 3.07 -14.92
C TYR A 196 13.18 4.25 -15.17
N GLY A 197 14.03 4.59 -14.19
CA GLY A 197 15.08 5.60 -14.35
C GLY A 197 15.07 6.68 -13.28
N SER A 198 14.99 7.96 -13.67
CA SER A 198 14.95 9.05 -12.68
C SER A 198 14.09 10.23 -13.06
N ASP A 199 13.57 10.94 -12.06
CA ASP A 199 12.85 12.20 -12.22
C ASP A 199 11.64 12.04 -13.16
N GLN A 200 10.73 11.10 -12.87
CA GLN A 200 9.57 10.85 -13.73
C GLN A 200 8.27 11.09 -12.96
N TRP A 201 7.27 11.64 -13.64
CA TRP A 201 5.92 11.81 -13.13
C TRP A 201 4.93 11.08 -14.03
N GLY A 202 4.18 10.16 -13.43
CA GLY A 202 3.11 9.40 -14.05
C GLY A 202 1.84 9.61 -13.25
N GLU A 203 0.77 10.01 -13.92
CA GLU A 203 -0.52 10.25 -13.28
C GLU A 203 -1.66 9.71 -14.13
N ILE A 204 -2.51 8.88 -13.51
CA ILE A 204 -3.70 8.32 -14.13
C ILE A 204 -4.91 8.67 -13.26
N GLU A 205 -5.86 9.39 -13.83
CA GLU A 205 -7.15 9.71 -13.23
C GLU A 205 -8.28 9.09 -14.07
N GLN A 206 -9.13 8.27 -13.45
CA GLN A 206 -10.23 7.59 -14.10
C GLN A 206 -11.53 7.83 -13.34
N TYR A 207 -12.53 8.38 -14.03
CA TYR A 207 -13.88 8.59 -13.51
C TYR A 207 -14.88 7.87 -14.41
N GLY A 208 -15.64 6.94 -13.84
CA GLY A 208 -16.66 6.15 -14.54
C GLY A 208 -16.38 4.65 -14.47
N ASN A 209 -16.77 3.89 -15.50
CA ASN A 209 -16.68 2.43 -15.43
C ASN A 209 -15.87 1.81 -16.56
N ASN A 210 -15.16 0.72 -16.29
CA ASN A 210 -14.40 -0.03 -17.30
C ASN A 210 -13.34 0.82 -18.05
N ASN A 211 -12.79 1.86 -17.44
CA ASN A 211 -11.70 2.61 -18.04
C ASN A 211 -10.36 1.89 -17.82
N ILE A 212 -9.50 1.88 -18.83
CA ILE A 212 -8.17 1.28 -18.80
C ILE A 212 -7.13 2.36 -19.13
N GLY A 213 -6.18 2.58 -18.23
CA GLY A 213 -5.12 3.58 -18.33
C GLY A 213 -3.77 2.93 -18.06
N ALA A 214 -2.78 3.17 -18.91
CA ALA A 214 -1.43 2.66 -18.69
C ALA A 214 -0.36 3.70 -19.05
N ILE A 215 0.58 3.94 -18.13
CA ILE A 215 1.75 4.80 -18.36
C ILE A 215 3.02 3.96 -18.18
N GLY A 216 3.83 3.87 -19.23
CA GLY A 216 5.18 3.32 -19.20
C GLY A 216 6.21 4.40 -19.49
N GLN A 217 7.16 4.62 -18.59
CA GLN A 217 8.22 5.61 -18.74
C GLN A 217 9.59 4.97 -18.51
N VAL A 218 10.50 5.13 -19.48
CA VAL A 218 11.88 4.62 -19.40
C VAL A 218 12.86 5.72 -19.75
N GLY A 219 13.71 6.12 -18.79
CA GLY A 219 14.73 7.16 -18.98
C GLY A 219 14.65 8.27 -17.94
N THR A 220 14.69 9.54 -18.34
CA THR A 220 14.75 10.66 -17.37
C THR A 220 13.83 11.82 -17.70
N ASN A 221 13.32 12.50 -16.67
CA ASN A 221 12.54 13.74 -16.83
C ASN A 221 11.31 13.57 -17.72
N HIS A 222 10.52 12.51 -17.48
CA HIS A 222 9.29 12.22 -18.21
C HIS A 222 8.06 12.70 -17.45
N LEU A 223 7.09 13.25 -18.17
CA LEU A 223 5.76 13.57 -17.64
C LEU A 223 4.70 12.86 -18.48
N GLY A 224 3.90 12.02 -17.83
CA GLY A 224 2.80 11.28 -18.41
C GLY A 224 1.53 11.55 -17.60
N TYR A 225 0.47 11.98 -18.27
CA TYR A 225 -0.84 12.17 -17.66
C TYR A 225 -1.93 11.49 -18.51
N ILE A 226 -2.79 10.70 -17.88
CA ILE A 226 -3.99 10.12 -18.48
C ILE A 226 -5.19 10.52 -17.63
N GLY A 227 -6.10 11.32 -18.20
CA GLY A 227 -7.41 11.61 -17.61
C GLY A 227 -8.52 10.97 -18.46
N GLN A 228 -9.36 10.13 -17.85
CA GLN A 228 -10.47 9.47 -18.54
C GLN A 228 -11.79 9.72 -17.79
N TRP A 229 -12.77 10.33 -18.47
CA TRP A 229 -14.12 10.54 -17.96
C TRP A 229 -15.15 9.84 -18.86
N GLY A 230 -15.83 8.83 -18.31
CA GLY A 230 -16.88 8.07 -19.00
C GLY A 230 -16.68 6.57 -18.90
N ASN A 231 -17.17 5.79 -19.87
CA ASN A 231 -17.17 4.33 -19.78
C ASN A 231 -16.38 3.64 -20.90
N GLY A 232 -15.58 2.64 -20.57
CA GLY A 232 -14.90 1.80 -21.55
C GLY A 232 -13.75 2.49 -22.28
N ASN A 233 -13.21 3.59 -21.75
CA ASN A 233 -12.10 4.28 -22.40
C ASN A 233 -10.79 3.54 -22.19
N THR A 234 -9.93 3.49 -23.20
CA THR A 234 -8.58 2.92 -23.12
C THR A 234 -7.54 3.96 -23.52
N ALA A 235 -6.55 4.20 -22.67
CA ALA A 235 -5.46 5.11 -22.90
C ALA A 235 -4.13 4.46 -22.53
N ALA A 236 -3.12 4.63 -23.38
CA ALA A 236 -1.76 4.21 -23.08
C ALA A 236 -0.75 5.30 -23.46
N ILE A 237 0.24 5.53 -22.58
CA ILE A 237 1.40 6.39 -22.82
C ILE A 237 2.64 5.53 -22.66
N LEU A 238 3.51 5.52 -23.67
CA LEU A 238 4.85 4.95 -23.59
C LEU A 238 5.88 6.03 -23.97
N GLN A 239 6.78 6.36 -23.04
CA GLN A 239 7.82 7.36 -23.24
C GLN A 239 9.20 6.74 -23.02
N THR A 240 10.10 6.93 -23.99
CA THR A 240 11.50 6.51 -23.89
C THR A 240 12.47 7.67 -24.13
N GLY A 241 13.60 7.67 -23.41
CA GLY A 241 14.66 8.67 -23.58
C GLY A 241 14.63 9.76 -22.51
N SER A 242 14.60 11.04 -22.89
CA SER A 242 14.60 12.13 -21.93
C SER A 242 13.67 13.27 -22.32
N GLY A 243 13.07 13.92 -21.31
CA GLY A 243 12.33 15.18 -21.46
C GLY A 243 11.01 15.08 -22.21
N LYS A 244 10.37 13.90 -22.20
CA LYS A 244 9.09 13.65 -22.90
C LYS A 244 7.92 14.12 -22.05
N THR A 245 6.93 14.71 -22.71
CA THR A 245 5.64 15.06 -22.10
C THR A 245 4.51 14.51 -22.95
N ALA A 246 3.63 13.73 -22.33
CA ALA A 246 2.46 13.13 -22.97
C ALA A 246 1.27 13.33 -22.06
N ILE A 247 0.20 13.89 -22.62
CA ILE A 247 -1.04 14.18 -21.92
C ILE A 247 -2.17 13.59 -22.77
N VAL A 248 -2.93 12.68 -22.18
CA VAL A 248 -4.13 12.09 -22.78
C VAL A 248 -5.33 12.52 -21.93
N THR A 249 -6.33 13.08 -22.58
CA THR A 249 -7.62 13.40 -21.98
C THR A 249 -8.71 12.77 -22.85
N GLN A 250 -9.48 11.86 -22.28
CA GLN A 250 -10.60 11.21 -22.96
C GLN A 250 -11.90 11.54 -22.22
N VAL A 251 -12.89 12.03 -22.96
CA VAL A 251 -14.25 12.25 -22.46
C VAL A 251 -15.22 11.49 -23.35
N GLY A 252 -16.13 10.72 -22.76
CA GLY A 252 -17.13 9.92 -23.47
C GLY A 252 -16.92 8.43 -23.29
N ASN A 253 -17.44 7.62 -24.22
CA ASN A 253 -17.42 6.17 -24.08
C ASN A 253 -16.61 5.50 -25.20
N ASN A 254 -15.92 4.41 -24.87
CA ASN A 254 -15.19 3.56 -25.82
C ASN A 254 -14.11 4.28 -26.64
N ASN A 255 -13.49 5.32 -26.09
CA ASN A 255 -12.37 6.00 -26.75
C ASN A 255 -11.10 5.19 -26.60
N ILE A 256 -10.26 5.13 -27.64
CA ILE A 256 -8.96 4.43 -27.60
C ILE A 256 -7.87 5.40 -28.05
N ILE A 257 -6.87 5.65 -27.21
CA ILE A 257 -5.71 6.49 -27.52
C ILE A 257 -4.43 5.77 -27.09
N GLY A 258 -3.42 5.80 -27.95
CA GLY A 258 -2.07 5.36 -27.62
C GLY A 258 -1.07 6.45 -28.03
N ILE A 259 -0.17 6.82 -27.11
CA ILE A 259 0.96 7.70 -27.37
C ILE A 259 2.24 6.89 -27.19
N VAL A 260 3.12 6.93 -28.19
CA VAL A 260 4.48 6.37 -28.11
C VAL A 260 5.45 7.46 -28.53
N GLN A 261 6.42 7.82 -27.69
CA GLN A 261 7.37 8.91 -27.92
C GLN A 261 8.80 8.61 -27.46
#